data_AF-A0A6M1RWS3-F1
#
_entry.id   AF-A0A6M1RWS3-F1
#
_cell.length_a   1.000
_cell.length_b   1.000
_cell.length_c   1.000
_cell.angle_alpha   90.00
_cell.angle_beta   90.00
_cell.angle_gamma   90.00
#
_symmetry.space_group_name_H-M   'P 1'
#
loop_
_entity.id
_entity.type
_entity.pdbx_description
1 polymer ?
#
loop_
_entity_poly.entity_id
_entity_poly.type
_entity_poly.pdbx_seq_one_letter_code
_entity_poly.pdbx_strand_id
1 'polypeptide(L)'
;MTVRILLGICGLLALLVLWGALSAREASKLRPPASVRTFNDFLREMPPPVKVRTFLFEGTNYFEVWGQMGGFIMLPSGSSSYIFDPGGRLVDWVADRGDAGNYHRKWGYFKDARFISVEEMLQILACTNSPAPRTNRSVGRPPQRENWSECSWRWPRDSGLALEEGLWRIGG
;
A
#
# COMPACT_ATOMS: atom_id res chain seq x y z
N MET A 1 -52.68 12.13 -17.88
CA MET A 1 -51.42 11.44 -18.26
C MET A 1 -50.19 12.06 -17.57
N THR A 2 -50.15 13.38 -17.40
CA THR A 2 -49.05 14.15 -16.77
C THR A 2 -48.73 13.76 -15.31
N VAL A 3 -49.73 13.54 -14.46
CA VAL A 3 -49.52 13.21 -13.03
C VAL A 3 -48.75 11.90 -12.83
N ARG A 4 -49.03 10.87 -13.64
CA ARG A 4 -48.34 9.57 -13.58
C ARG A 4 -46.87 9.69 -13.97
N ILE A 5 -46.58 10.50 -14.99
CA ILE A 5 -45.21 10.76 -15.46
C ILE A 5 -44.42 11.51 -14.37
N LEU A 6 -45.03 12.53 -13.75
CA LEU A 6 -44.38 13.30 -12.69
C LEU A 6 -44.05 12.42 -11.47
N LEU A 7 -44.97 11.56 -11.03
CA LEU A 7 -44.72 10.62 -9.94
C LEU A 7 -43.59 9.64 -10.26
N GLY A 8 -43.53 9.14 -11.50
CA GLY A 8 -42.46 8.27 -11.96
C GLY A 8 -41.09 8.96 -11.90
N ILE A 9 -40.99 10.21 -12.37
CA ILE A 9 -39.76 11.00 -12.32
C ILE A 9 -39.34 11.27 -10.87
N CYS A 10 -40.28 11.69 -10.00
CA CYS A 10 -39.98 11.91 -8.59
C CYS A 10 -39.47 10.63 -7.90
N GLY A 11 -40.08 9.48 -8.18
CA GLY A 11 -39.63 8.19 -7.66
C GLY A 11 -38.20 7.84 -8.12
N LEU A 12 -37.90 8.02 -9.40
CA LEU A 12 -36.56 7.77 -9.95
C LEU A 12 -35.51 8.69 -9.32
N LEU A 13 -35.81 9.98 -9.19
CA LEU A 13 -34.90 10.95 -8.57
C LEU A 13 -34.64 10.61 -7.09
N ALA A 14 -35.67 10.23 -6.34
CA ALA A 14 -35.51 9.81 -4.94
C ALA A 14 -34.61 8.57 -4.83
N LEU A 15 -34.75 7.61 -5.75
CA LEU A 15 -33.90 6.41 -5.79
C LEU A 15 -32.45 6.75 -6.10
N LEU A 16 -32.21 7.67 -7.05
CA LEU A 16 -30.85 8.13 -7.40
C LEU A 16 -30.18 8.87 -6.23
N VAL A 17 -30.92 9.72 -5.52
CA VAL A 17 -30.42 10.41 -4.32
C VAL A 17 -30.07 9.41 -3.22
N LEU A 18 -30.95 8.44 -2.95
CA LEU A 18 -30.69 7.40 -1.95
C LEU A 18 -29.47 6.56 -2.32
N TRP A 19 -29.35 6.14 -3.58
CA TRP A 19 -28.20 5.39 -4.07
C TRP A 19 -26.89 6.18 -3.95
N GLY A 20 -26.91 7.47 -4.31
CA GLY A 20 -25.76 8.37 -4.15
C GLY A 20 -25.35 8.53 -2.68
N ALA A 21 -26.31 8.70 -1.77
CA ALA A 21 -26.04 8.81 -0.33
C ALA A 21 -25.45 7.53 0.26
N LEU A 22 -25.98 6.37 -0.10
CA LEU A 22 -25.43 5.07 0.32
C LEU A 22 -24.02 4.85 -0.25
N SER A 23 -23.79 5.18 -1.52
CA SER A 23 -22.48 5.04 -2.17
C SER A 23 -21.44 5.95 -1.52
N ALA A 24 -21.79 7.22 -1.25
CA ALA A 24 -20.92 8.15 -0.54
C ALA A 24 -20.59 7.67 0.88
N ARG A 25 -21.58 7.08 1.57
CA ARG A 25 -21.37 6.48 2.90
C ARG A 25 -20.42 5.29 2.84
N GLU A 26 -20.57 4.37 1.90
CA GLU A 26 -19.64 3.25 1.74
C GLU A 26 -18.23 3.72 1.36
N ALA A 27 -18.11 4.67 0.44
CA ALA A 27 -16.82 5.27 0.07
C ALA A 27 -16.13 5.94 1.27
N SER A 28 -16.90 6.58 2.16
CA SER A 28 -16.36 7.21 3.37
C SER A 28 -15.75 6.23 4.35
N LYS A 29 -16.17 4.96 4.36
CA LYS A 29 -15.57 3.91 5.21
C LYS A 29 -14.19 3.45 4.72
N LEU A 30 -13.91 3.65 3.44
CA LEU A 30 -12.59 3.35 2.85
C LEU A 30 -11.59 4.49 3.08
N ARG A 31 -12.06 5.67 3.51
CA ARG A 31 -11.19 6.78 3.83
C ARG A 31 -10.53 6.53 5.18
N PRO A 32 -9.18 6.55 5.28
CA PRO A 32 -8.52 6.43 6.55
C PRO A 32 -8.90 7.64 7.42
N PRO A 33 -9.33 7.42 8.67
CA PRO A 33 -9.62 8.51 9.60
C PRO A 33 -8.32 9.26 9.94
N ALA A 34 -8.43 10.51 10.41
CA ALA A 34 -7.27 11.35 10.70
C ALA A 34 -6.36 10.82 11.83
N SER A 35 -6.87 9.87 12.62
CA SER A 35 -6.17 9.10 13.63
C SER A 35 -5.19 8.09 13.04
N VAL A 36 -5.47 7.54 11.86
CA VAL A 36 -4.61 6.54 11.21
C VAL A 36 -3.40 7.22 10.60
N ARG A 37 -2.29 7.19 11.34
CA ARG A 37 -0.99 7.74 10.90
C ARG A 37 0.06 6.67 10.71
N THR A 38 -0.03 5.58 11.44
CA THR A 38 0.91 4.46 11.36
C THR A 38 0.23 3.18 10.91
N PHE A 39 1.02 2.20 10.47
CA PHE A 39 0.50 0.88 10.12
C PHE A 39 -0.18 0.17 11.30
N ASN A 40 0.29 0.41 12.53
CA ASN A 40 -0.37 -0.13 13.73
C ASN A 40 -1.74 0.49 13.96
N ASP A 41 -1.90 1.79 13.70
CA ASP A 41 -3.22 2.46 13.79
C ASP A 41 -4.15 1.92 12.71
N PHE A 42 -3.62 1.70 11.49
CA PHE A 42 -4.36 1.11 10.39
C PHE A 42 -4.93 -0.26 10.76
N LEU A 43 -4.13 -1.17 11.35
CA LEU A 43 -4.60 -2.50 11.74
C LEU A 43 -5.66 -2.47 12.86
N ARG A 44 -5.72 -1.39 13.66
CA ARG A 44 -6.70 -1.24 14.75
C ARG A 44 -8.02 -0.66 14.26
N GLU A 45 -7.96 0.30 13.35
CA GLU A 45 -9.13 1.09 12.96
C GLU A 45 -9.73 0.68 11.61
N MET A 46 -8.92 0.10 10.71
CA MET A 46 -9.34 -0.25 9.36
C MET A 46 -9.66 -1.75 9.25
N PRO A 47 -10.48 -2.15 8.27
CA PRO A 47 -10.71 -3.57 7.97
C PRO A 47 -9.39 -4.31 7.67
N PRO A 48 -9.31 -5.62 7.97
CA PRO A 48 -8.11 -6.42 7.69
C PRO A 48 -7.67 -6.31 6.22
N PRO A 49 -6.37 -6.11 5.97
CA PRO A 49 -5.86 -5.98 4.61
C PRO A 49 -5.93 -7.32 3.86
N VAL A 50 -6.16 -7.24 2.54
CA VAL A 50 -6.23 -8.43 1.67
C VAL A 50 -4.84 -8.84 1.19
N LYS A 51 -4.00 -7.86 0.84
CA LYS A 51 -2.63 -8.08 0.37
C LYS A 51 -1.73 -6.96 0.86
N VAL A 52 -0.46 -7.29 1.06
CA VAL A 52 0.59 -6.31 1.31
C VAL A 52 1.69 -6.55 0.29
N ARG A 53 2.28 -5.48 -0.24
CA ARG A 53 3.47 -5.57 -1.07
C ARG A 53 4.45 -4.46 -0.75
N THR A 54 5.73 -4.74 -0.93
CA THR A 54 6.81 -3.76 -0.85
C THR A 54 7.30 -3.43 -2.25
N PHE A 55 7.68 -2.18 -2.48
CA PHE A 55 8.22 -1.72 -3.76
C PHE A 55 9.24 -0.61 -3.55
N LEU A 56 10.18 -0.48 -4.48
CA LEU A 56 11.19 0.57 -4.47
C LEU A 56 10.65 1.82 -5.19
N PHE A 57 10.74 2.97 -4.53
CA PHE A 57 10.41 4.26 -5.12
C PHE A 57 11.45 5.27 -4.68
N GLU A 58 12.11 5.92 -5.64
CA GLU A 58 13.20 6.88 -5.38
C GLU A 58 14.30 6.32 -4.45
N GLY A 59 14.67 5.05 -4.63
CA GLY A 59 15.70 4.38 -3.83
C GLY A 59 15.26 4.00 -2.40
N THR A 60 13.98 4.19 -2.07
CA THR A 60 13.42 3.92 -0.75
C THR A 60 12.32 2.85 -0.85
N ASN A 61 12.27 1.92 0.12
CA ASN A 61 11.26 0.86 0.14
C ASN A 61 9.97 1.36 0.78
N TYR A 62 8.91 1.42 0.00
CA TYR A 62 7.56 1.71 0.48
C TYR A 62 6.75 0.43 0.58
N PHE A 63 5.67 0.51 1.35
CA PHE A 63 4.71 -0.58 1.48
C PHE A 63 3.36 -0.13 0.94
N GLU A 64 2.77 -0.92 0.06
CA GLU A 64 1.39 -0.76 -0.34
C GLU A 64 0.53 -1.85 0.31
N VAL A 65 -0.51 -1.41 1.00
CA VAL A 65 -1.49 -2.26 1.65
C VAL A 65 -2.80 -2.17 0.89
N TRP A 66 -3.37 -3.32 0.54
CA TRP A 66 -4.62 -3.40 -0.21
C TRP A 66 -5.76 -3.64 0.76
N GLY A 67 -6.73 -2.74 0.78
CA GLY A 67 -7.94 -2.92 1.55
C GLY A 67 -8.93 -3.88 0.88
N GLN A 68 -10.01 -4.18 1.58
CA GLN A 68 -11.11 -4.95 1.01
C GLN A 68 -11.74 -4.20 -0.17
N MET A 69 -12.22 -4.93 -1.17
CA MET A 69 -13.09 -4.33 -2.18
C MET A 69 -14.36 -3.84 -1.48
N GLY A 70 -14.81 -2.62 -1.83
CA GLY A 70 -16.07 -2.08 -1.34
C GLY A 70 -17.25 -3.02 -1.67
N GLY A 71 -18.32 -2.93 -0.88
CA GLY A 71 -19.51 -3.77 -1.07
C GLY A 71 -20.21 -3.52 -2.41
N PHE A 72 -21.09 -4.46 -2.79
CA PHE A 72 -21.79 -4.56 -4.09
C PHE A 72 -22.48 -3.29 -4.61
N ILE A 73 -22.75 -2.29 -3.76
CA ILE A 73 -23.46 -1.06 -4.14
C ILE A 73 -22.54 -0.15 -4.99
N MET A 74 -21.24 -0.18 -4.74
CA MET A 74 -20.24 0.39 -5.63
C MET A 74 -19.66 -0.73 -6.49
N LEU A 75 -19.42 -0.45 -7.76
CA LEU A 75 -18.60 -1.30 -8.64
C LEU A 75 -17.20 -0.68 -8.67
N PRO A 76 -16.40 -0.75 -7.59
CA PRO A 76 -15.06 -0.24 -7.65
C PRO A 76 -14.29 -1.04 -8.69
N SER A 77 -13.50 -0.34 -9.47
CA SER A 77 -12.64 -0.95 -10.49
C SER A 77 -11.48 -1.73 -9.86
N GLY A 78 -11.13 -1.45 -8.60
CA GLY A 78 -10.20 -2.22 -7.80
C GLY A 78 -10.31 -1.98 -6.28
N SER A 79 -9.45 -2.67 -5.52
CA SER A 79 -9.31 -2.47 -4.07
C SER A 79 -8.78 -1.07 -3.73
N SER A 80 -9.09 -0.60 -2.52
CA SER A 80 -8.39 0.55 -1.94
C SER A 80 -6.89 0.25 -1.75
N SER A 81 -6.06 1.28 -1.87
CA SER A 81 -4.61 1.21 -1.67
C SER A 81 -4.16 2.24 -0.65
N TYR A 82 -3.26 1.83 0.24
CA TYR A 82 -2.65 2.68 1.26
C TYR A 82 -1.13 2.54 1.15
N ILE A 83 -0.42 3.66 1.01
CA ILE A 83 1.04 3.70 0.92
C ILE A 83 1.63 4.11 2.26
N PHE A 84 2.52 3.27 2.78
CA PHE A 84 3.30 3.54 3.97
C PHE A 84 4.78 3.75 3.62
N ASP A 85 5.41 4.70 4.28
CA ASP A 85 6.86 4.93 4.21
C ASP A 85 7.65 3.80 4.94
N PRO A 86 8.99 3.77 4.85
CA PRO A 86 9.80 2.77 5.56
C PRO A 86 9.62 2.76 7.08
N GLY A 87 9.23 3.90 7.66
CA GLY A 87 8.94 4.03 9.09
C GLY A 87 7.54 3.53 9.47
N GLY A 88 6.74 3.11 8.49
CA GLY A 88 5.38 2.63 8.68
C GLY A 88 4.35 3.76 8.83
N ARG A 89 4.65 4.97 8.35
CA ARG A 89 3.71 6.10 8.36
C ARG A 89 2.91 6.16 7.06
N LEU A 90 1.61 6.40 7.16
CA LEU A 90 0.73 6.56 6.00
C LEU A 90 1.08 7.87 5.27
N VAL A 91 1.52 7.77 4.03
CA VAL A 91 1.92 8.93 3.20
C VAL A 91 0.92 9.23 2.08
N ASP A 92 0.17 8.23 1.63
CA ASP A 92 -0.80 8.37 0.56
C ASP A 92 -1.84 7.27 0.60
N TRP A 93 -2.99 7.48 -0.03
CA TRP A 93 -4.01 6.46 -0.19
C TRP A 93 -4.95 6.77 -1.35
N VAL A 94 -5.65 5.75 -1.83
CA VAL A 94 -6.74 5.90 -2.78
C VAL A 94 -7.86 4.90 -2.49
N ALA A 95 -9.11 5.36 -2.60
CA ALA A 95 -10.29 4.55 -2.34
C ALA A 95 -10.50 3.45 -3.39
N ASP A 96 -10.24 3.77 -4.66
CA ASP A 96 -10.33 2.84 -5.78
C ASP A 96 -9.07 2.97 -6.64
N ARG A 97 -8.25 1.92 -6.65
CA ARG A 97 -7.02 1.89 -7.44
C ARG A 97 -7.29 1.99 -8.94
N GLY A 98 -8.37 1.41 -9.46
CA GLY A 98 -8.57 1.32 -10.92
C GLY A 98 -8.95 2.65 -11.57
N ASP A 99 -9.51 3.60 -10.82
CA ASP A 99 -9.84 4.97 -11.30
C ASP A 99 -8.80 6.02 -10.85
N ALA A 100 -7.64 5.56 -10.38
CA ALA A 100 -6.65 6.43 -9.76
C ALA A 100 -5.57 6.89 -10.76
N GLY A 101 -5.95 7.63 -11.80
CA GLY A 101 -4.99 8.13 -12.80
C GLY A 101 -3.84 8.95 -12.20
N ASN A 102 -4.14 9.79 -11.21
CA ASN A 102 -3.13 10.56 -10.48
C ASN A 102 -2.23 9.69 -9.60
N TYR A 103 -2.78 8.63 -9.00
CA TYR A 103 -2.03 7.70 -8.17
C TYR A 103 -0.97 6.95 -8.99
N HIS A 104 -1.37 6.41 -10.15
CA HIS A 104 -0.43 5.74 -11.05
C HIS A 104 0.59 6.70 -11.64
N ARG A 105 0.22 7.97 -11.88
CA ARG A 105 1.18 8.99 -12.33
C ARG A 105 2.25 9.28 -11.28
N LYS A 106 1.86 9.30 -10.00
CA LYS A 106 2.77 9.58 -8.88
C LYS A 106 3.67 8.39 -8.54
N TRP A 107 3.07 7.21 -8.36
CA TRP A 107 3.77 6.02 -7.86
C TRP A 107 4.28 5.09 -8.97
N GLY A 108 3.85 5.30 -10.22
CA GLY A 108 4.21 4.47 -11.35
C GLY A 108 3.49 3.11 -11.36
N TYR A 109 4.00 2.22 -12.22
CA TYR A 109 3.62 0.81 -12.23
C TYR A 109 4.67 0.04 -11.44
N PHE A 110 4.27 -0.63 -10.36
CA PHE A 110 5.16 -1.31 -9.44
C PHE A 110 5.71 -2.64 -10.02
N LYS A 111 6.58 -2.55 -11.04
CA LYS A 111 7.14 -3.71 -11.76
C LYS A 111 7.95 -4.63 -10.85
N ASP A 112 8.65 -4.07 -9.87
CA ASP A 112 9.51 -4.80 -8.92
C ASP A 112 8.84 -5.03 -7.57
N ALA A 113 7.50 -4.98 -7.50
CA ALA A 113 6.81 -5.18 -6.24
C ALA A 113 6.84 -6.64 -5.80
N ARG A 114 7.20 -6.87 -4.53
CA ARG A 114 7.12 -8.19 -3.89
C ARG A 114 5.96 -8.23 -2.92
N PHE A 115 5.07 -9.20 -3.08
CA PHE A 115 4.04 -9.47 -2.07
C PHE A 115 4.68 -10.05 -0.81
N ILE A 116 4.26 -9.52 0.34
CA ILE A 116 4.74 -9.91 1.67
C ILE A 116 3.54 -10.14 2.58
N SER A 117 3.73 -10.87 3.68
CA SER A 117 2.66 -11.01 4.69
C SER A 117 2.58 -9.76 5.58
N VAL A 118 1.48 -9.63 6.33
CA VAL A 118 1.32 -8.56 7.33
C VAL A 118 2.37 -8.69 8.43
N GLU A 119 2.65 -9.92 8.86
CA GLU A 119 3.66 -10.24 9.87
C GLU A 119 5.07 -9.88 9.39
N GLU A 120 5.39 -10.17 8.12
CA GLU A 120 6.67 -9.80 7.52
C GLU A 120 6.83 -8.26 7.49
N MET A 121 5.79 -7.53 7.11
CA MET A 121 5.79 -6.06 7.18
C MET A 121 6.04 -5.57 8.61
N LEU A 122 5.34 -6.13 9.60
CA LEU A 122 5.54 -5.76 11.02
C LEU A 122 6.96 -6.05 11.50
N GLN A 123 7.55 -7.17 11.09
CA GLN A 123 8.95 -7.50 11.40
C GLN A 123 9.91 -6.48 10.79
N ILE A 124 9.71 -6.09 9.52
CA ILE A 124 10.54 -5.08 8.85
C ILE A 124 10.41 -3.72 9.57
N LEU A 125 9.21 -3.32 9.94
CA LEU A 125 8.96 -2.09 10.69
C LEU A 125 9.58 -2.12 12.09
N ALA A 126 9.53 -3.25 12.79
CA ALA A 126 10.17 -3.43 14.09
C ALA A 126 11.71 -3.33 13.98
N CYS A 127 12.30 -3.93 12.95
CA CYS A 127 13.74 -3.84 12.70
C CYS A 127 14.17 -2.40 12.35
N THR A 128 13.38 -1.71 11.54
CA THR A 128 13.68 -0.34 11.07
C THR A 128 13.60 0.68 12.20
N ASN A 129 12.65 0.51 13.11
CA ASN A 129 12.47 1.40 14.26
C ASN A 129 13.34 1.02 15.47
N SER A 130 14.06 -0.10 15.41
CA SER A 130 14.94 -0.52 16.50
C SER A 130 16.11 0.47 16.58
N PRO A 131 16.29 1.19 17.71
CA PRO A 131 17.41 2.09 17.85
C PRO A 131 18.69 1.26 17.73
N ALA A 132 19.55 1.62 16.76
CA ALA A 132 20.86 1.00 16.63
C ALA A 132 21.50 0.93 18.02
N PRO A 133 22.16 -0.20 18.38
CA PRO A 133 22.83 -0.31 19.67
C PRO A 133 23.69 0.92 19.85
N ARG A 134 23.33 1.76 20.84
CA ARG A 134 24.22 2.83 21.26
C ARG A 134 25.48 2.11 21.70
N THR A 135 26.53 2.20 20.88
CA THR A 135 27.86 1.76 21.25
C THR A 135 28.27 2.68 22.38
N ASN A 136 27.87 2.30 23.59
CA ASN A 136 28.46 2.84 24.80
C ASN A 136 29.93 2.45 24.66
N ARG A 137 30.75 3.44 24.28
CA ARG A 137 32.22 3.36 24.34
C ARG A 137 32.58 3.24 25.82
N SER A 138 32.29 2.08 26.42
CA SER A 138 33.02 1.62 27.58
C SER A 138 34.39 1.23 27.08
N VAL A 139 35.33 2.14 27.33
CA VAL A 139 36.76 1.92 27.20
C VAL A 139 37.09 0.59 27.90
N GLY A 140 37.57 -0.40 27.15
CA GLY A 140 38.28 -1.55 27.71
C GLY A 140 37.49 -2.85 27.93
N ARG A 141 36.83 -3.41 26.91
CA ARG A 141 36.71 -4.88 26.77
C ARG A 141 36.46 -5.24 25.30
N PRO A 142 37.22 -6.16 24.68
CA PRO A 142 36.89 -6.64 23.33
C PRO A 142 35.50 -7.32 23.39
N PRO A 143 34.51 -6.88 22.60
CA PRO A 143 33.17 -7.44 22.68
C PRO A 143 33.16 -8.85 22.09
N GLN A 144 32.54 -9.77 22.83
CA GLN A 144 32.05 -11.04 22.29
C GLN A 144 31.20 -10.74 21.04
N ARG A 145 31.41 -11.54 19.98
CA ARG A 145 30.57 -11.54 18.78
C ARG A 145 29.13 -11.92 19.15
N GLU A 146 28.32 -10.95 19.52
CA GLU A 146 26.87 -11.11 19.46
C GLU A 146 26.41 -10.93 18.01
N ASN A 147 25.47 -11.79 17.66
CA ASN A 147 25.10 -12.20 16.32
C ASN A 147 24.23 -11.13 15.63
N TRP A 148 24.84 -10.05 15.11
CA TRP A 148 24.13 -8.98 14.37
C TRP A 148 23.61 -9.39 12.97
N SER A 149 23.64 -10.68 12.64
CA SER A 149 23.31 -11.22 11.32
C SER A 149 21.80 -11.24 11.02
N GLU A 150 20.93 -11.24 12.03
CA GLU A 150 19.51 -11.57 11.84
C GLU A 150 18.63 -10.39 11.37
N CYS A 151 19.07 -9.14 11.58
CA CYS A 151 18.34 -7.97 11.06
C CYS A 151 18.95 -7.40 9.76
N SER A 152 20.09 -7.91 9.31
CA SER A 152 20.65 -7.52 8.02
C SER A 152 20.01 -8.34 6.90
N TRP A 153 18.76 -8.04 6.57
CA TRP A 153 18.27 -8.35 5.23
C TRP A 153 19.03 -7.45 4.26
N ARG A 154 20.22 -7.91 3.88
CA ARG A 154 20.98 -7.41 2.74
C ARG A 154 20.13 -7.75 1.53
N TRP A 155 19.25 -6.82 1.15
CA TRP A 155 18.56 -6.87 -0.14
C TRP A 155 19.60 -7.15 -1.23
N PRO A 156 19.33 -8.03 -2.20
CA PRO A 156 20.23 -8.25 -3.31
C PRO A 156 20.43 -6.90 -3.99
N ARG A 157 21.64 -6.33 -3.86
CA ARG A 157 22.02 -5.12 -4.58
C ARG A 157 22.36 -5.44 -6.05
N ASP A 158 22.18 -6.71 -6.44
CA ASP A 158 22.60 -7.29 -7.70
C ASP A 158 21.41 -7.95 -8.42
N SER A 159 20.37 -7.18 -8.75
CA SER A 159 19.73 -7.35 -10.05
C SER A 159 20.47 -6.48 -11.05
N GLY A 160 21.76 -6.79 -11.21
CA GLY A 160 22.52 -6.36 -12.35
C GLY A 160 21.73 -6.74 -13.60
N LEU A 161 21.42 -5.72 -14.39
CA LEU A 161 21.09 -5.87 -15.80
C LEU A 161 22.25 -6.62 -16.46
N ALA A 162 22.22 -7.96 -16.41
CA ALA A 162 22.79 -8.78 -17.44
C ALA A 162 21.90 -8.60 -18.66
N LEU A 163 22.10 -7.46 -19.35
CA LEU A 163 21.85 -7.38 -20.77
C LEU A 163 22.74 -8.45 -21.39
N GLU A 164 22.16 -9.63 -21.65
CA GLU A 164 22.72 -10.56 -22.60
C GLU A 164 22.89 -9.83 -23.92
N GLU A 165 24.14 -9.44 -24.22
CA GLU A 165 24.60 -9.25 -25.58
C GLU A 165 24.64 -10.62 -26.27
N GLY A 166 23.46 -11.15 -26.56
CA GLY A 166 23.25 -12.36 -27.34
C GLY A 166 23.38 -12.07 -28.83
N LEU A 167 24.61 -12.25 -29.32
CA LEU A 167 24.98 -12.67 -30.66
C LEU A 167 23.84 -12.80 -31.71
N TRP A 168 23.79 -11.84 -32.63
CA TRP A 168 23.43 -12.15 -34.02
C TRP A 168 24.59 -11.77 -34.93
N ARG A 169 25.60 -12.65 -34.98
CA ARG A 169 26.44 -12.80 -36.17
C ARG A 169 25.59 -13.50 -37.22
N ILE A 170 25.13 -12.75 -38.23
CA ILE A 170 24.73 -13.32 -39.51
C ILE A 170 25.82 -12.94 -40.49
N GLY A 171 26.65 -13.94 -40.83
CA GLY A 171 27.46 -13.95 -42.04
C GLY A 171 26.91 -15.04 -42.94
N GLY A 172 26.65 -14.69 -44.21
CA GLY A 172 26.08 -15.55 -45.23
C GLY A 172 25.30 -14.73 -46.24
#